data_AF-A0A956WW18-F1
#
_entry.id   AF-A0A956WW18-F1
#
_cell.length_a   1.000
_cell.length_b   1.000
_cell.length_c   1.000
_cell.angle_alpha   90.00
_cell.angle_beta   90.00
_cell.angle_gamma   90.00
#
_symmetry.space_group_name_H-M   'P 1'
#
loop_
_entity.id
_entity.type
_entity.pdbx_description
1 polymer ?
#
loop_
_entity_poly.entity_id
_entity_poly.type
_entity_poly.pdbx_seq_one_letter_code
_entity_poly.pdbx_strand_id
1 'polypeptide(L)'
;PGDEIPVELLWQAEHGATSEPLVVVVQLMDGQGNVVASLEEQPVQGRYPTTAWQSNEPVRDRHQLSVPDDASPGEYQLIVGVYRAGDRERLQTTSGPLGLRSSDHAVVKEIEIR
;
A
#
# COMPACT_ATOMS: atom_id res chain seq x y z
N PRO A 1 -13.03 15.54 3.53
CA PRO A 1 -13.23 14.68 4.72
C PRO A 1 -14.43 13.75 4.49
N GLY A 2 -14.41 12.52 5.03
CA GLY A 2 -15.51 11.56 4.85
C GLY A 2 -15.61 10.87 3.49
N ASP A 3 -14.75 11.25 2.54
CA ASP A 3 -14.69 10.64 1.21
C ASP A 3 -13.83 9.39 1.20
N GLU A 4 -14.04 8.54 0.19
CA GLU A 4 -13.15 7.42 -0.10
C GLU A 4 -12.08 7.81 -1.11
N ILE A 5 -10.83 7.45 -0.82
CA ILE A 5 -9.72 7.56 -1.77
C ILE A 5 -9.62 6.24 -2.52
N PRO A 6 -9.94 6.19 -3.84
CA PRO A 6 -9.68 5.02 -4.65
C PRO A 6 -8.18 4.87 -4.87
N VAL A 7 -7.64 3.70 -4.55
CA VAL A 7 -6.23 3.36 -4.75
C VAL A 7 -6.15 2.16 -5.67
N GLU A 8 -5.47 2.35 -6.81
CA GLU A 8 -5.22 1.29 -7.77
C GLU A 8 -3.73 0.99 -7.81
N LEU A 9 -3.39 -0.27 -7.55
CA LEU A 9 -2.03 -0.78 -7.54
C LEU A 9 -1.87 -1.79 -8.66
N LEU A 10 -0.72 -1.73 -9.32
CA LEU A 10 -0.32 -2.72 -10.29
C LEU A 10 0.89 -3.45 -9.74
N TRP A 11 0.69 -4.71 -9.38
CA TRP A 11 1.73 -5.57 -8.86
C TRP A 11 2.32 -6.42 -9.96
N GLN A 12 3.59 -6.76 -9.81
CA GLN A 12 4.25 -7.76 -10.65
C GLN A 12 5.25 -8.52 -9.80
N ALA A 13 5.09 -9.84 -9.69
CA ALA A 13 6.08 -10.67 -9.01
C ALA A 13 7.25 -10.97 -9.94
N GLU A 14 8.45 -10.49 -9.63
CA GLU A 14 9.65 -10.75 -10.43
C GLU A 14 9.98 -12.25 -10.49
N HIS A 15 9.91 -12.93 -9.34
CA HIS A 15 10.32 -14.34 -9.20
C HIS A 15 9.14 -15.32 -9.11
N GLY A 16 7.91 -14.86 -9.38
CA GLY A 16 6.67 -15.65 -9.30
C GLY A 16 6.08 -15.73 -7.90
N ALA A 17 5.29 -16.77 -7.65
CA ALA A 17 4.50 -16.94 -6.43
C ALA A 17 5.34 -16.75 -5.17
N THR A 18 4.79 -15.99 -4.22
CA THR A 18 5.41 -15.87 -2.90
C THR A 18 5.24 -17.18 -2.14
N SER A 19 6.22 -17.54 -1.30
CA SER A 19 6.10 -18.72 -0.44
C SER A 19 5.03 -18.57 0.64
N GLU A 20 4.70 -17.32 0.98
CA GLU A 20 3.75 -16.97 2.03
C GLU A 20 2.77 -15.89 1.55
N PRO A 21 1.54 -15.83 2.09
CA PRO A 21 0.61 -14.75 1.78
C PRO A 21 1.16 -13.39 2.21
N LEU A 22 1.00 -12.38 1.34
CA LEU A 22 1.32 -11.00 1.67
C LEU A 22 0.05 -10.19 1.95
N VAL A 23 0.20 -9.14 2.76
CA VAL A 23 -0.84 -8.16 3.05
C VAL A 23 -0.36 -6.79 2.61
N VAL A 24 -1.21 -6.09 1.85
CA VAL A 24 -1.03 -4.71 1.44
C VAL A 24 -1.55 -3.80 2.54
N VAL A 25 -0.80 -2.77 2.86
CA VAL A 25 -1.20 -1.73 3.79
C VAL A 25 -1.20 -0.40 3.07
N VAL A 26 -2.36 0.23 3.00
CA VAL A 26 -2.54 1.56 2.44
C VAL A 26 -2.79 2.51 3.61
N GLN A 27 -1.97 3.55 3.74
CA GLN A 27 -2.09 4.51 4.83
C GLN A 27 -2.13 5.94 4.31
N LEU A 28 -2.92 6.77 4.97
CA LEU A 28 -2.89 8.21 4.82
C LEU A 28 -2.21 8.80 6.06
N MET A 29 -1.13 9.53 5.85
CA MET A 29 -0.37 10.21 6.91
C MET A 29 -0.53 11.71 6.82
N ASP A 30 -0.70 12.39 7.95
CA ASP A 30 -0.71 13.86 8.01
C ASP A 30 0.70 14.46 7.88
N GLY A 31 0.80 15.79 7.79
CA GLY A 31 2.08 16.51 7.75
C GLY A 31 2.94 16.40 9.01
N GLN A 32 2.43 15.81 10.10
CA GLN A 32 3.19 15.50 11.32
C GLN A 32 3.68 14.05 11.35
N GLY A 33 3.33 13.24 10.35
CA GLY A 33 3.68 11.84 10.24
C GLY A 33 2.74 10.89 10.99
N ASN A 34 1.57 11.36 11.45
CA ASN A 34 0.58 10.51 12.09
C ASN A 34 -0.27 9.80 11.03
N VAL A 35 -0.51 8.51 11.21
CA VAL A 35 -1.46 7.75 10.37
C VAL A 35 -2.88 8.15 10.76
N VAL A 36 -3.61 8.78 9.84
CA VAL A 36 -5.01 9.20 10.05
C VAL A 36 -6.01 8.20 9.49
N ALA A 37 -5.62 7.42 8.48
CA ALA A 37 -6.42 6.33 7.92
C ALA A 37 -5.50 5.17 7.54
N SER A 38 -5.99 3.94 7.72
CA SER A 38 -5.25 2.73 7.38
C SER A 38 -6.20 1.66 6.87
N LEU A 39 -5.78 0.96 5.83
CA LEU A 39 -6.44 -0.21 5.27
C LEU A 39 -5.42 -1.34 5.14
N GLU A 40 -5.74 -2.52 5.66
CA GLU A 40 -4.92 -3.72 5.53
C GLU A 40 -5.74 -4.81 4.83
N GLU A 41 -5.32 -5.20 3.63
CA GLU A 41 -6.03 -6.21 2.83
C GLU A 41 -5.04 -7.12 2.10
N GLN A 42 -5.43 -8.38 1.89
CA GLN A 42 -4.73 -9.22 0.92
C GLN A 42 -4.98 -8.67 -0.48
N PRO A 43 -4.01 -8.80 -1.41
CA PRO A 43 -4.20 -8.38 -2.79
C PRO A 43 -5.48 -8.93 -3.42
N VAL A 44 -6.13 -8.10 -4.24
CA VAL A 44 -7.38 -8.43 -4.92
C VAL A 44 -8.48 -8.83 -3.92
N GLN A 45 -8.46 -8.23 -2.72
CA GLN A 45 -9.37 -8.53 -1.60
C GLN A 45 -9.36 -10.02 -1.23
N GLY A 46 -8.20 -10.67 -1.34
CA GLY A 46 -8.01 -12.11 -1.08
C GLY A 46 -8.54 -13.04 -2.16
N ARG A 47 -9.13 -12.53 -3.26
CA ARG A 47 -9.63 -13.37 -4.36
C ARG A 47 -8.53 -13.97 -5.22
N TYR A 48 -7.35 -13.34 -5.22
CA TYR A 48 -6.18 -13.85 -5.93
C TYR A 48 -4.93 -13.74 -5.04
N PRO A 49 -4.63 -14.79 -4.23
CA PRO A 49 -3.56 -14.75 -3.25
C PRO A 49 -2.19 -14.67 -3.92
N THR A 50 -1.22 -14.02 -3.25
CA THR A 50 0.15 -13.85 -3.77
C THR A 50 0.91 -15.16 -3.97
N THR A 51 0.47 -16.23 -3.31
CA THR A 51 1.00 -17.59 -3.48
C THR A 51 0.57 -18.25 -4.79
N ALA A 52 -0.34 -17.64 -5.56
CA ALA A 52 -0.78 -18.13 -6.86
C ALA A 52 -0.19 -17.34 -8.04
N TRP A 53 0.46 -16.20 -7.78
CA TRP A 53 0.95 -15.30 -8.82
C TRP A 53 2.03 -15.96 -9.68
N GLN A 54 2.00 -15.68 -10.99
CA GLN A 54 3.05 -16.13 -11.89
C GLN A 54 4.16 -15.08 -12.01
N SER A 55 5.36 -15.54 -12.37
CA SER A 55 6.48 -14.62 -12.60
C SER A 55 6.16 -13.68 -13.76
N ASN A 56 6.42 -12.39 -13.55
CA ASN A 56 6.14 -11.29 -14.47
C ASN A 56 4.65 -11.07 -14.80
N GLU A 57 3.73 -11.69 -14.06
CA GLU A 57 2.30 -11.46 -14.22
C GLU A 57 1.89 -10.09 -13.63
N PRO A 58 1.27 -9.19 -14.43
CA PRO A 58 0.70 -7.96 -13.90
C PRO A 58 -0.64 -8.25 -13.20
N VAL A 59 -0.71 -7.97 -11.89
CA VAL A 59 -1.91 -8.13 -11.08
C VAL A 59 -2.46 -6.75 -10.70
N ARG A 60 -3.66 -6.45 -11.19
CA ARG A 60 -4.37 -5.21 -10.86
C ARG A 60 -5.11 -5.38 -9.53
N ASP A 61 -4.87 -4.47 -8.62
CA ASP A 61 -5.40 -4.49 -7.27
C ASP A 61 -6.06 -3.15 -6.95
N ARG A 62 -7.24 -3.18 -6.33
CA ARG A 62 -8.06 -1.99 -6.10
C ARG A 62 -8.55 -1.95 -4.67
N HIS A 63 -8.28 -0.83 -4.03
CA HIS A 63 -8.62 -0.54 -2.66
C HIS A 63 -9.41 0.75 -2.55
N GLN A 64 -10.16 0.89 -1.46
CA GLN A 64 -10.90 2.10 -1.11
C GLN A 64 -10.51 2.47 0.31
N LEU A 65 -9.74 3.55 0.46
CA LEU A 65 -9.34 4.04 1.78
C LEU A 65 -10.34 5.09 2.25
N SER A 66 -11.11 4.78 3.28
CA SER A 66 -12.03 5.74 3.91
C SER A 66 -11.26 6.80 4.70
N VAL A 67 -11.49 8.07 4.38
CA VAL A 67 -10.93 9.20 5.13
C VAL A 67 -11.87 9.56 6.27
N PRO A 68 -11.40 9.70 7.52
CA PRO A 68 -12.24 10.13 8.63
C PRO A 68 -12.94 11.47 8.36
N ASP A 69 -14.17 11.61 8.87
CA ASP A 69 -14.96 12.85 8.75
C ASP A 69 -14.33 14.02 9.51
N ASP A 70 -13.54 13.72 10.55
CA ASP A 70 -12.84 14.68 11.40
C ASP A 70 -11.40 14.97 10.93
N ALA A 71 -11.00 14.45 9.76
CA ALA A 71 -9.72 14.76 9.16
C ALA A 71 -9.60 16.28 8.92
N SER A 72 -8.60 16.89 9.53
CA SER A 72 -8.35 18.33 9.42
C SER A 72 -7.93 18.70 8.00
N PRO A 73 -8.30 19.88 7.49
CA PRO A 73 -7.77 20.37 6.22
C PRO A 73 -6.25 20.49 6.25
N GLY A 74 -5.57 20.08 5.18
CA GLY A 74 -4.12 20.08 5.09
C GLY A 74 -3.56 19.13 4.05
N GLU A 75 -2.23 19.00 4.06
CA GLU A 75 -1.49 18.08 3.20
C GLU A 75 -1.31 16.72 3.90
N TYR A 76 -1.51 15.67 3.12
CA TYR A 76 -1.40 14.28 3.52
C TYR A 76 -0.57 13.48 2.51
N GLN A 77 0.10 12.44 2.99
CA GLN A 77 0.80 11.49 2.16
C GLN A 77 0.07 10.15 2.14
N LEU A 78 -0.28 9.69 0.94
CA LEU A 78 -0.75 8.34 0.71
C LEU A 78 0.46 7.43 0.51
N ILE A 79 0.63 6.46 1.40
CA ILE A 79 1.71 5.48 1.35
C ILE A 79 1.16 4.06 1.22
N VAL A 80 1.97 3.20 0.62
CA VAL A 80 1.68 1.77 0.48
C VAL A 80 2.87 0.96 0.97
N GLY A 81 2.61 0.02 1.87
CA GLY A 81 3.57 -0.98 2.33
C GLY A 81 3.04 -2.38 2.12
N VAL A 82 3.94 -3.37 2.22
CA VAL A 82 3.60 -4.80 2.13
C VAL A 82 4.27 -5.53 3.29
N TYR A 83 3.59 -6.49 3.91
CA TYR A 83 4.18 -7.34 4.95
C TYR A 83 3.79 -8.80 4.75
N ARG A 84 4.56 -9.73 5.34
CA ARG A 84 4.23 -11.17 5.31
C ARG A 84 3.18 -11.50 6.35
N ALA A 85 2.12 -12.20 5.96
CA ALA A 85 0.99 -12.48 6.87
C ALA A 85 1.38 -13.34 8.09
N GLY A 86 2.44 -14.16 7.98
CA GLY A 86 2.86 -15.08 9.04
C GLY A 86 3.53 -14.38 10.24
N ASP A 87 4.46 -13.46 9.98
CA ASP A 87 5.29 -12.80 11.01
C ASP A 87 5.06 -11.28 11.11
N ARG A 88 4.25 -10.72 10.20
CA ARG A 88 4.02 -9.27 10.05
C ARG A 88 5.28 -8.47 9.75
N GLU A 89 6.34 -9.10 9.26
CA GLU A 89 7.56 -8.41 8.84
C GLU A 89 7.29 -7.59 7.57
N ARG A 90 7.61 -6.29 7.64
CA ARG A 90 7.50 -5.36 6.51
C ARG A 90 8.56 -5.69 5.45
N LEU A 91 8.13 -5.78 4.20
CA LEU A 91 9.03 -5.88 3.07
C LEU A 91 9.72 -4.52 2.85
N GLN A 92 11.03 -4.58 2.62
CA GLN A 92 11.78 -3.39 2.23
C GLN A 92 11.53 -3.10 0.76
N THR A 93 11.14 -1.86 0.49
CA THR A 93 11.09 -1.30 -0.86
C THR A 93 12.29 -0.41 -1.09
N THR A 94 12.76 -0.44 -2.32
CA THR A 94 13.89 0.36 -2.76
C THR A 94 13.39 1.40 -3.76
N SER A 95 13.72 2.68 -3.53
CA SER A 95 13.25 3.79 -4.37
C SER A 95 14.39 4.65 -4.92
N GLY A 96 14.10 5.37 -6.00
CA GLY A 96 15.02 6.26 -6.71
C GLY A 96 15.79 5.58 -7.86
N PRO A 97 16.44 6.36 -8.74
CA PRO A 97 17.05 5.86 -9.98
C PRO A 97 18.22 4.89 -9.76
N LEU A 98 18.76 4.83 -8.55
CA LEU A 98 19.85 3.93 -8.16
C LEU A 98 19.43 2.89 -7.12
N GLY A 99 18.17 2.92 -6.67
CA GLY A 99 17.71 2.02 -5.62
C GLY A 99 18.52 2.12 -4.31
N LEU A 100 18.86 3.34 -3.87
CA LEU A 100 19.66 3.53 -2.65
C LEU A 100 18.81 3.93 -1.44
N ARG A 101 17.54 4.26 -1.65
CA ARG A 101 16.61 4.62 -0.58
C ARG A 101 15.79 3.39 -0.23
N SER A 102 16.16 2.72 0.86
CA SER A 102 15.35 1.66 1.46
C SER A 102 14.31 2.30 2.38
N SER A 103 13.06 1.87 2.23
CA SER A 103 11.95 2.20 3.11
C SER A 103 11.09 0.95 3.28
N ASP A 104 10.25 0.89 4.31
CA ASP A 104 9.27 -0.19 4.48
C ASP A 104 7.93 0.11 3.79
N HIS A 105 7.84 1.25 3.12
CA HIS A 105 6.70 1.72 2.34
C HIS A 105 7.14 2.61 1.17
N ALA A 106 6.29 2.71 0.15
CA ALA A 106 6.42 3.65 -0.96
C ALA A 106 5.40 4.77 -0.82
N VAL A 107 5.82 6.01 -1.08
CA VAL A 107 4.90 7.15 -1.22
C VAL A 107 4.27 7.07 -2.60
N VAL A 108 2.93 6.94 -2.64
CA VAL A 108 2.17 6.86 -3.88
C VAL A 108 1.78 8.25 -4.36
N LYS A 109 1.32 9.11 -3.45
CA LYS A 109 0.79 10.43 -3.80
C LYS A 109 0.72 11.38 -2.60
N GLU A 110 0.86 12.67 -2.87
CA GLU A 110 0.48 13.76 -1.95
C GLU A 110 -0.97 14.21 -2.22
N ILE A 111 -1.76 14.33 -1.16
CA ILE A 111 -3.19 14.63 -1.19
C ILE A 111 -3.45 15.87 -0.35
N GLU A 112 -4.17 16.84 -0.91
CA GLU A 112 -4.67 17.99 -0.17
C GLU A 112 -6.14 17.74 0.21
N ILE A 113 -6.43 17.75 1.50
CA ILE A 113 -7.81 17.72 2.01
C ILE A 113 -8.21 19.15 2.35
N ARG A 114 -9.38 19.57 1.87
CA ARG A 114 -9.95 20.91 2.11
C ARG A 114 -11.25 20.83 2.91
#